data_AF-A0A3C0TML5-F1
#
_entry.id   AF-A0A3C0TML5-F1
#
_cell.length_a   1.000
_cell.length_b   1.000
_cell.length_c   1.000
_cell.angle_alpha   90.00
_cell.angle_beta   90.00
_cell.angle_gamma   90.00
#
_symmetry.space_group_name_H-M   'P 1'
#
loop_
_entity.id
_entity.type
_entity.pdbx_description
1 polymer ?
#
loop_
_entity_poly.entity_id
_entity_poly.type
_entity_poly.pdbx_seq_one_letter_code
_entity_poly.pdbx_strand_id
1 'polypeptide(L)'
;MDTFSTRRFYRARLFLYTLVIVVFGAGLAGAGAFLLFPAQLGEGYGAVLSTVQDLEQVLLAKVGMIYAIMSIFIIVAVVLLHLFYSHRIAGPAYRLGREAQVIGQGGLKGNIRFRQKDNLTDMADSLNQVASRYHGRISSVKDNLSHIETQAESIASLMNQGKSVDAIEKTADELKANLKNVERILAEMRV
;
A
#
# COMPACT_ATOMS: atom_id res chain seq x y z
N MET A 1 15.52 9.96 -3.61
CA MET A 1 15.00 8.73 -2.98
C MET A 1 14.06 9.17 -1.88
N ASP A 2 12.79 9.42 -2.20
CA ASP A 2 11.79 9.76 -1.20
C ASP A 2 11.31 8.48 -0.54
N THR A 3 11.68 8.34 0.73
CA THR A 3 11.42 7.18 1.56
C THR A 3 9.92 7.02 1.83
N PHE A 4 9.35 5.88 1.41
CA PHE A 4 8.09 5.26 1.87
C PHE A 4 7.33 6.02 2.98
N SER A 5 6.64 7.12 2.64
CA SER A 5 6.02 8.02 3.63
C SER A 5 4.82 7.36 4.34
N THR A 6 4.23 6.36 3.69
CA THR A 6 3.06 5.62 4.14
C THR A 6 3.30 4.88 5.47
N ARG A 7 4.52 4.43 5.79
CA ARG A 7 4.76 3.65 7.03
C ARG A 7 4.65 4.46 8.32
N ARG A 8 5.13 5.71 8.33
CA ARG A 8 5.24 6.51 9.58
C ARG A 8 3.89 7.09 10.00
N PHE A 9 3.15 7.67 9.07
CA PHE A 9 1.83 8.21 9.33
C PHE A 9 0.79 7.11 9.59
N TYR A 10 0.90 5.95 8.91
CA TYR A 10 -0.01 4.82 9.13
C TYR A 10 0.08 4.26 10.54
N ARG A 11 1.30 3.92 10.99
CA ARG A 11 1.52 3.37 12.34
C ARG A 11 1.12 4.38 13.41
N ALA A 12 1.49 5.65 13.26
CA ALA A 12 1.15 6.70 14.20
C ALA A 12 -0.36 6.93 14.30
N ARG A 13 -1.08 6.92 13.17
CA ARG A 13 -2.53 7.14 13.14
C ARG A 13 -3.30 5.96 13.73
N LEU A 14 -2.91 4.72 13.42
CA LEU A 14 -3.50 3.53 14.03
C LEU A 14 -3.24 3.51 15.54
N PHE A 15 -2.00 3.79 15.96
CA PHE A 15 -1.65 3.91 17.37
C PHE A 15 -2.48 4.99 18.08
N LEU A 16 -2.65 6.16 17.45
CA LEU A 16 -3.47 7.24 18.01
C LEU A 16 -4.93 6.81 18.19
N TYR A 17 -5.54 6.15 17.19
CA TYR A 17 -6.91 5.66 17.33
C TYR A 17 -7.04 4.59 18.41
N THR A 18 -6.08 3.66 18.52
CA THR A 18 -6.09 2.69 19.62
C THR A 18 -5.91 3.35 20.97
N LEU A 19 -5.04 4.36 21.07
CA LEU A 19 -4.82 5.13 22.29
C LEU A 19 -6.10 5.85 22.72
N VAL A 20 -6.79 6.52 21.78
CA VAL A 20 -8.05 7.21 22.04
C VAL A 20 -9.13 6.24 22.54
N ILE A 21 -9.26 5.06 21.92
CA ILE A 21 -10.23 4.03 22.37
C ILE A 21 -9.92 3.57 23.81
N VAL A 22 -8.66 3.31 24.12
CA VAL A 22 -8.24 2.86 25.45
C VAL A 22 -8.47 3.95 26.50
N VAL A 23 -8.07 5.20 26.22
CA VAL A 23 -8.25 6.33 27.14
C VAL A 23 -9.74 6.63 27.36
N PHE A 24 -10.53 6.62 26.29
CA PHE A 24 -11.98 6.82 26.38
C PHE A 24 -12.67 5.69 27.16
N GLY A 25 -12.26 4.44 26.93
CA GLY A 25 -12.71 3.29 27.69
C GLY A 25 -12.35 3.40 29.18
N ALA A 26 -11.12 3.77 29.52
CA ALA A 26 -10.72 3.99 30.90
C ALA A 26 -11.51 5.13 31.57
N GLY A 27 -11.74 6.24 30.86
CA GLY A 27 -12.54 7.36 31.35
C GLY A 27 -14.00 6.99 31.60
N LEU A 28 -14.63 6.24 30.68
CA LEU A 28 -15.99 5.73 30.86
C LEU A 28 -16.09 4.74 32.03
N ALA A 29 -15.10 3.87 32.21
CA ALA A 29 -15.06 2.95 33.34
C ALA A 29 -14.97 3.72 34.66
N GLY A 30 -14.11 4.73 34.74
CA GLY A 30 -13.97 5.59 35.91
C GLY A 30 -15.23 6.40 36.22
N ALA A 31 -15.86 6.99 35.19
CA ALA A 31 -17.11 7.73 35.33
C ALA A 31 -18.27 6.82 35.76
N GLY A 32 -18.37 5.62 35.19
CA GLY A 32 -19.35 4.61 35.59
C GLY A 32 -19.15 4.17 37.05
N ALA A 33 -17.90 3.95 37.46
CA ALA A 33 -17.57 3.63 38.85
C ALA A 33 -17.95 4.78 39.79
N PHE A 34 -17.68 6.04 39.42
CA PHE A 34 -18.04 7.22 40.22
C PHE A 34 -19.55 7.42 40.34
N LEU A 35 -20.31 7.27 39.25
CA LEU A 35 -21.77 7.47 39.25
C LEU A 35 -22.53 6.33 39.94
N LEU A 36 -22.03 5.10 39.84
CA LEU A 36 -22.62 3.94 40.53
C LEU A 36 -22.13 3.81 41.98
N PHE A 37 -21.16 4.65 42.38
CA PHE A 37 -20.77 4.78 43.77
C PHE A 37 -21.92 5.45 44.54
N PRO A 38 -22.51 4.81 45.54
CA PRO A 38 -23.58 5.42 46.30
C PRO A 38 -23.03 6.66 47.04
N ALA A 39 -23.61 7.83 46.77
CA ALA A 39 -23.30 9.09 47.43
C ALA A 39 -23.80 9.16 48.89
N GLN A 40 -23.81 8.03 49.61
CA GLN A 40 -24.31 7.90 50.99
C GLN A 40 -23.12 7.79 51.95
N LEU A 41 -22.47 8.92 52.24
CA LEU A 41 -21.55 9.07 53.38
C LEU A 41 -22.15 10.03 54.41
N GLY A 42 -23.38 9.72 54.85
CA GLY A 42 -24.10 10.34 55.97
C GLY A 42 -25.38 9.53 56.17
N GLU A 43 -25.70 8.94 57.32
CA GLU A 43 -25.42 9.35 58.69
C GLU A 43 -25.12 8.13 59.59
N GLY A 44 -24.12 8.24 60.47
CA GLY A 44 -23.91 7.34 61.62
C GLY A 44 -22.81 6.27 61.47
N TYR A 45 -21.69 6.46 62.17
CA TYR A 45 -20.56 5.51 62.29
C TYR A 45 -20.95 4.12 62.83
N GLY A 46 -22.12 3.97 63.47
CA GLY A 46 -22.59 2.71 64.07
C GLY A 46 -23.22 1.71 63.10
N ALA A 47 -23.80 2.16 61.99
CA ALA A 47 -24.30 1.29 60.92
C ALA A 47 -23.18 0.84 59.96
N VAL A 48 -22.03 1.53 59.99
CA VAL A 48 -20.90 1.31 59.08
C VAL A 48 -20.25 -0.05 59.32
N LEU A 49 -20.13 -0.52 60.57
CA LEU A 49 -19.31 -1.71 60.89
C LEU A 49 -19.93 -3.05 60.45
N SER A 50 -21.27 -3.21 60.49
CA SER A 50 -21.96 -4.39 59.96
C SER A 50 -22.18 -4.33 58.45
N THR A 51 -22.18 -3.12 57.88
CA THR A 51 -22.34 -2.93 56.44
C THR A 51 -20.99 -3.06 55.69
N VAL A 52 -19.84 -3.03 56.38
CA VAL A 52 -18.49 -3.13 55.76
C VAL A 52 -18.26 -4.47 55.05
N GLN A 53 -18.64 -5.61 55.65
CA GLN A 53 -18.44 -6.93 55.03
C GLN A 53 -19.34 -7.15 53.80
N ASP A 54 -20.60 -6.70 53.88
CA ASP A 54 -21.52 -6.74 52.73
C ASP A 54 -21.13 -5.71 51.66
N LEU A 55 -20.51 -4.58 52.06
CA LEU A 55 -19.94 -3.60 51.13
C LEU A 55 -18.85 -4.23 50.27
N GLU A 56 -17.93 -5.00 50.85
CA GLU A 56 -16.81 -5.58 50.08
C GLU A 56 -17.32 -6.47 48.94
N GLN A 57 -18.26 -7.38 49.20
CA GLN A 57 -18.78 -8.28 48.16
C GLN A 57 -19.61 -7.54 47.12
N VAL A 58 -20.47 -6.60 47.53
CA VAL A 58 -21.28 -5.81 46.61
C VAL A 58 -20.41 -4.88 45.76
N LEU A 59 -19.37 -4.30 46.35
CA LEU A 59 -18.45 -3.39 45.67
C LEU A 59 -17.55 -4.16 44.69
N LEU A 60 -16.99 -5.31 45.09
CA LEU A 60 -16.23 -6.19 44.20
C LEU A 60 -17.09 -6.68 43.02
N ALA A 61 -18.34 -7.08 43.27
CA ALA A 61 -19.24 -7.51 42.20
C ALA A 61 -19.61 -6.37 41.24
N LYS A 62 -19.91 -5.17 41.75
CA LYS A 62 -20.23 -3.99 40.92
C LYS A 62 -19.02 -3.51 40.12
N VAL A 63 -17.86 -3.39 40.76
CA VAL A 63 -16.60 -3.01 40.10
C VAL A 63 -16.23 -4.04 39.05
N GLY A 64 -16.30 -5.34 39.38
CA GLY A 64 -16.08 -6.44 38.44
C GLY A 64 -17.03 -6.40 37.24
N MET A 65 -18.31 -6.12 37.47
CA MET A 65 -19.31 -5.97 36.40
C MET A 65 -18.98 -4.79 35.46
N ILE A 66 -18.63 -3.62 36.02
CA ILE A 66 -18.22 -2.44 35.24
C ILE A 66 -16.97 -2.77 34.41
N TYR A 67 -15.94 -3.35 35.01
CA TYR A 67 -14.74 -3.76 34.29
C TYR A 67 -15.03 -4.79 33.20
N ALA A 68 -15.90 -5.77 33.44
CA ALA A 68 -16.28 -6.77 32.45
C ALA A 68 -16.98 -6.13 31.24
N ILE A 69 -17.98 -5.27 31.47
CA ILE A 69 -18.70 -4.56 30.41
C ILE A 69 -17.74 -3.69 29.60
N MET A 70 -16.88 -2.94 30.28
CA MET A 70 -15.91 -2.05 29.62
C MET A 70 -14.84 -2.81 28.85
N SER A 71 -14.38 -3.96 29.37
CA SER A 71 -13.43 -4.82 28.67
C SER A 71 -14.02 -5.37 27.39
N ILE A 72 -15.28 -5.85 27.42
CA ILE A 72 -15.99 -6.31 26.23
C ILE A 72 -16.11 -5.18 25.20
N PHE A 73 -16.50 -3.98 25.64
CA PHE A 73 -16.59 -2.81 24.76
C PHE A 73 -15.25 -2.48 24.08
N ILE A 74 -14.15 -2.44 24.84
CA ILE A 74 -12.81 -2.16 24.29
C ILE A 74 -12.40 -3.25 23.30
N ILE A 75 -12.60 -4.53 23.65
CA ILE A 75 -12.27 -5.64 22.75
C ILE A 75 -13.03 -5.50 21.43
N VAL A 76 -14.34 -5.28 21.48
CA VAL A 76 -15.16 -5.09 20.27
C VAL A 76 -14.69 -3.89 19.45
N ALA A 77 -14.42 -2.75 20.09
CA ALA A 77 -13.93 -1.55 19.41
C ALA A 77 -12.58 -1.79 18.72
N VAL A 78 -11.64 -2.47 19.38
CA VAL A 78 -10.32 -2.81 18.83
C VAL A 78 -10.45 -3.79 17.66
N VAL A 79 -11.30 -4.82 17.79
CA VAL A 79 -11.56 -5.80 16.72
C VAL A 79 -12.15 -5.11 15.49
N LEU A 80 -13.17 -4.27 15.68
CA LEU A 80 -13.77 -3.51 14.58
C LEU A 80 -12.76 -2.59 13.92
N LEU A 81 -11.96 -1.85 14.70
CA LEU A 81 -10.91 -0.99 14.17
C LEU A 81 -9.95 -1.80 13.28
N HIS A 82 -9.47 -2.96 13.74
CA HIS A 82 -8.57 -3.82 12.97
C HIS A 82 -9.22 -4.38 11.71
N LEU A 83 -10.47 -4.82 11.78
CA LEU A 83 -11.20 -5.36 10.64
C LEU A 83 -11.37 -4.30 9.54
N PHE A 84 -11.84 -3.11 9.91
CA PHE A 84 -12.00 -2.00 8.98
C PHE A 84 -10.66 -1.55 8.39
N TYR A 85 -9.59 -1.54 9.19
CA TYR A 85 -8.25 -1.19 8.71
C TYR A 85 -7.67 -2.26 7.78
N SER A 86 -7.87 -3.54 8.07
CA SER A 86 -7.38 -4.66 7.24
C SER A 86 -7.98 -4.60 5.83
N HIS A 87 -9.27 -4.31 5.71
CA HIS A 87 -9.93 -4.16 4.41
C HIS A 87 -9.38 -3.02 3.55
N ARG A 88 -8.88 -1.94 4.16
CA ARG A 88 -8.24 -0.84 3.41
C ARG A 88 -6.89 -1.19 2.81
N ILE A 89 -6.29 -2.31 3.20
CA ILE A 89 -5.00 -2.79 2.66
C ILE A 89 -5.23 -3.98 1.75
N ALA A 90 -6.01 -4.97 2.17
CA ALA A 90 -6.17 -6.24 1.45
C ALA A 90 -6.66 -6.05 0.00
N GLY A 91 -7.66 -5.20 -0.21
CA GLY A 91 -8.21 -4.94 -1.55
C GLY A 91 -7.19 -4.29 -2.50
N PRO A 92 -6.60 -3.13 -2.14
CA PRO A 92 -5.54 -2.50 -2.93
C PRO A 92 -4.32 -3.40 -3.14
N ALA A 93 -3.90 -4.18 -2.13
CA ALA A 93 -2.78 -5.12 -2.24
C ALA A 93 -3.06 -6.25 -3.24
N TYR A 94 -4.26 -6.83 -3.20
CA TYR A 94 -4.68 -7.84 -4.17
C TYR A 94 -4.68 -7.29 -5.61
N ARG A 95 -5.20 -6.07 -5.80
CA ARG A 95 -5.15 -5.38 -7.10
C ARG A 95 -3.70 -5.15 -7.56
N LEU A 96 -2.80 -4.72 -6.69
CA LEU A 96 -1.37 -4.57 -7.04
C LEU A 96 -0.76 -5.88 -7.51
N GLY A 97 -1.00 -6.98 -6.79
CA GLY A 97 -0.51 -8.29 -7.18
C GLY A 97 -1.01 -8.72 -8.56
N ARG A 98 -2.30 -8.50 -8.83
CA ARG A 98 -2.91 -8.80 -10.14
C ARG A 98 -2.30 -7.99 -11.27
N GLU A 99 -2.13 -6.68 -11.07
CA GLU A 99 -1.53 -5.80 -12.08
C GLU A 99 -0.05 -6.12 -12.31
N ALA A 100 0.69 -6.47 -11.24
CA ALA A 100 2.06 -6.93 -11.36
C ALA A 100 2.16 -8.22 -12.19
N GLN A 101 1.22 -9.16 -12.02
CA GLN A 101 1.14 -10.37 -12.84
C GLN A 101 0.85 -10.04 -14.31
N VAL A 102 -0.06 -9.10 -14.59
CA VAL A 102 -0.34 -8.65 -15.96
C VAL A 102 0.89 -8.02 -16.61
N ILE A 103 1.62 -7.17 -15.88
CA ILE A 103 2.89 -6.59 -16.35
C ILE A 103 3.92 -7.69 -16.60
N GLY A 104 4.04 -8.67 -15.71
CA GLY A 104 4.92 -9.83 -15.87
C GLY A 104 4.58 -10.70 -17.09
N GLN A 105 3.34 -10.68 -17.56
CA GLN A 105 2.89 -11.36 -18.78
C GLN A 105 3.04 -10.49 -20.05
N GLY A 106 3.60 -9.28 -19.94
CA GLY A 106 3.80 -8.37 -21.07
C GLY A 106 2.68 -7.33 -21.27
N GLY A 107 1.71 -7.25 -20.35
CA GLY A 107 0.66 -6.23 -20.37
C GLY A 107 1.15 -4.89 -19.80
N LEU A 108 1.55 -3.96 -20.66
CA LEU A 108 2.22 -2.70 -20.25
C LEU A 108 1.32 -1.45 -20.27
N LYS A 109 0.01 -1.61 -20.01
CA LYS A 109 -0.95 -0.48 -20.06
C LYS A 109 -0.81 0.55 -18.93
N GLY A 110 -0.02 0.30 -17.88
CA GLY A 110 0.49 1.30 -16.93
C GLY A 110 -0.50 2.29 -16.33
N ASN A 111 -1.71 1.87 -15.95
CA ASN A 111 -2.75 2.77 -15.43
C ASN A 111 -3.36 2.31 -14.09
N ILE A 112 -2.49 1.88 -13.18
CA ILE A 112 -2.88 1.47 -11.83
C ILE A 112 -3.14 2.73 -11.01
N ARG A 113 -4.41 3.09 -10.81
CA ARG A 113 -4.80 4.18 -9.92
C ARG A 113 -5.59 3.67 -8.72
N PHE A 114 -5.18 4.13 -7.55
CA PHE A 114 -5.90 3.94 -6.29
C PHE A 114 -6.56 5.23 -5.83
N ARG A 115 -7.50 5.11 -4.89
CA ARG A 115 -8.18 6.26 -4.32
C ARG A 115 -7.22 6.97 -3.36
N GLN A 116 -7.38 8.28 -3.19
CA GLN A 116 -6.53 9.12 -2.33
C GLN A 116 -6.42 8.64 -0.86
N LYS A 117 -7.36 7.80 -0.41
CA LYS A 117 -7.39 7.25 0.95
C LYS A 117 -6.75 5.86 1.08
N ASP A 118 -6.25 5.28 -0.01
CA ASP A 118 -5.63 3.96 -0.01
C ASP A 118 -4.14 4.07 0.38
N ASN A 119 -3.66 3.18 1.23
CA ASN A 119 -2.32 3.28 1.82
C ASN A 119 -1.20 2.73 0.90
N LEU A 120 -1.48 2.45 -0.38
CA LEU A 120 -0.55 1.78 -1.31
C LEU A 120 -0.32 2.55 -2.62
N THR A 121 -0.67 3.83 -2.67
CA THR A 121 -0.50 4.67 -3.86
C THR A 121 0.95 4.73 -4.32
N ASP A 122 1.92 4.90 -3.41
CA ASP A 122 3.35 4.92 -3.73
C ASP A 122 3.80 3.64 -4.48
N MET A 123 3.21 2.49 -4.12
CA MET A 123 3.51 1.20 -4.72
C MET A 123 2.84 1.05 -6.10
N ALA A 124 1.64 1.62 -6.28
CA ALA A 124 1.02 1.74 -7.60
C ALA A 124 1.83 2.63 -8.54
N ASP A 125 2.30 3.78 -8.05
CA ASP A 125 3.13 4.71 -8.82
C ASP A 125 4.44 4.04 -9.25
N SER A 126 5.07 3.31 -8.33
CA SER A 126 6.27 2.52 -8.64
C SER A 126 6.00 1.47 -9.72
N LEU A 127 4.89 0.74 -9.63
CA LEU A 127 4.54 -0.30 -10.61
C LEU A 127 4.14 0.28 -11.98
N ASN A 128 3.46 1.44 -12.00
CA ASN A 128 3.20 2.20 -13.22
C ASN A 128 4.49 2.68 -13.87
N GLN A 129 5.46 3.16 -13.09
CA GLN A 129 6.74 3.60 -13.60
C GLN A 129 7.51 2.43 -14.24
N VAL A 130 7.46 1.23 -13.64
CA VAL A 130 8.00 0.01 -14.25
C VAL A 130 7.33 -0.26 -15.59
N ALA A 131 5.99 -0.34 -15.62
CA ALA A 131 5.24 -0.62 -16.85
C ALA A 131 5.56 0.38 -17.97
N SER A 132 5.61 1.67 -17.64
CA SER A 132 5.93 2.76 -18.57
C SER A 132 7.36 2.65 -19.12
N ARG A 133 8.36 2.36 -18.27
CA ARG A 133 9.75 2.16 -18.71
C ARG A 133 9.90 0.97 -19.66
N TYR A 134 9.27 -0.15 -19.33
CA TYR A 134 9.28 -1.33 -20.22
C TYR A 134 8.57 -1.02 -21.54
N HIS A 135 7.44 -0.31 -21.50
CA HIS A 135 6.71 0.09 -22.71
C HIS A 135 7.58 0.95 -23.63
N GLY A 136 8.25 1.97 -23.08
CA GLY A 136 9.14 2.84 -23.84
C GLY A 136 10.33 2.10 -24.44
N ARG A 137 10.93 1.15 -23.71
CA ARG A 137 12.03 0.31 -24.21
C ARG A 137 11.58 -0.60 -25.35
N ILE A 138 10.44 -1.28 -25.21
CA ILE A 138 9.89 -2.12 -26.28
C ILE A 138 9.53 -1.29 -27.52
N SER A 139 8.93 -0.10 -27.33
CA SER A 139 8.66 0.82 -28.44
C SER A 139 9.96 1.21 -29.17
N SER A 140 11.00 1.57 -28.41
CA SER A 140 12.31 1.92 -28.98
C SER A 140 12.92 0.77 -29.79
N VAL A 141 12.83 -0.46 -29.30
CA VAL A 141 13.29 -1.65 -30.05
C VAL A 141 12.49 -1.80 -31.34
N LYS A 142 11.15 -1.67 -31.27
CA LYS A 142 10.28 -1.77 -32.45
C LYS A 142 10.62 -0.72 -33.51
N ASP A 143 10.86 0.52 -33.09
CA ASP A 143 11.23 1.62 -33.99
C ASP A 143 12.58 1.37 -34.66
N ASN A 144 13.59 0.92 -33.90
CA ASN A 144 14.89 0.56 -34.47
C ASN A 144 14.80 -0.61 -35.45
N LEU A 145 13.97 -1.63 -35.16
CA LEU A 145 13.73 -2.73 -36.08
C LEU A 145 13.06 -2.27 -37.39
N SER A 146 12.11 -1.33 -37.33
CA SER A 146 11.52 -0.73 -38.53
C SER A 146 12.55 0.03 -39.36
N HIS A 147 13.45 0.79 -38.72
CA HIS A 147 14.56 1.45 -39.41
C HIS A 147 15.51 0.46 -40.08
N ILE A 148 15.83 -0.65 -39.40
CA ILE A 148 16.66 -1.73 -39.93
C ILE A 148 16.01 -2.36 -41.18
N GLU A 149 14.70 -2.61 -41.14
CA GLU A 149 13.94 -3.15 -42.28
C GLU A 149 14.01 -2.20 -43.49
N THR A 150 13.74 -0.91 -43.29
CA THR A 150 13.83 0.10 -44.37
C THR A 150 15.26 0.24 -44.92
N GLN A 151 16.29 0.16 -44.08
CA GLN A 151 17.69 0.23 -44.52
C GLN A 151 18.08 -1.02 -45.32
N ALA A 152 17.61 -2.20 -44.93
CA ALA A 152 17.84 -3.44 -45.66
C ALA A 152 17.19 -3.40 -47.06
N GLU A 153 15.94 -2.92 -47.16
CA GLU A 153 15.27 -2.70 -48.44
C GLU A 153 16.01 -1.68 -49.31
N SER A 154 16.51 -0.61 -48.70
CA SER A 154 17.30 0.41 -49.38
C SER A 154 18.58 -0.19 -49.99
N ILE A 155 19.33 -1.00 -49.24
CA ILE A 155 20.51 -1.71 -49.74
C ILE A 155 20.15 -2.60 -50.94
N ALA A 156 19.09 -3.39 -50.84
CA ALA A 156 18.64 -4.25 -51.95
C ALA A 156 18.31 -3.43 -53.20
N SER A 157 17.65 -2.27 -53.04
CA SER A 157 17.35 -1.36 -54.14
C SER A 157 18.60 -0.75 -54.78
N LEU A 158 19.60 -0.37 -53.97
CA LEU A 158 20.87 0.21 -54.43
C LEU A 158 21.69 -0.80 -55.24
N MET A 159 21.71 -2.07 -54.81
CA MET A 159 22.34 -3.17 -55.52
C MET A 159 21.68 -3.41 -56.89
N ASN A 160 20.35 -3.42 -56.94
CA ASN A 160 19.59 -3.63 -58.19
C ASN A 160 19.74 -2.45 -59.18
N GLN A 161 19.98 -1.24 -58.69
CA GLN A 161 20.18 -0.04 -59.51
C GLN A 161 21.64 0.16 -59.95
N GLY A 162 22.56 -0.76 -59.59
CA GLY A 162 23.98 -0.66 -59.95
C GLY A 162 24.68 0.58 -59.40
N LYS A 163 24.21 1.12 -58.26
CA LYS A 163 24.80 2.34 -57.66
C LYS A 163 26.16 2.05 -57.01
N SER A 164 26.92 3.13 -56.78
CA SER A 164 28.27 3.09 -56.18
C SER A 164 28.30 2.28 -54.88
N VAL A 165 29.34 1.45 -54.74
CA VAL A 165 29.66 0.66 -53.54
C VAL A 165 29.67 1.53 -52.28
N ASP A 166 30.12 2.78 -52.41
CA ASP A 166 30.21 3.77 -51.33
C ASP A 166 28.85 4.09 -50.68
N ALA A 167 27.77 4.11 -51.48
CA ALA A 167 26.41 4.34 -50.98
C ALA A 167 25.87 3.12 -50.22
N ILE A 168 26.21 1.92 -50.68
CA ILE A 168 25.84 0.66 -50.02
C ILE A 168 26.58 0.53 -48.69
N GLU A 169 27.88 0.83 -48.67
CA GLU A 169 28.73 0.79 -47.48
C GLU A 169 28.20 1.74 -46.40
N LYS A 170 27.86 2.98 -46.78
CA LYS A 170 27.24 3.93 -45.86
C LYS A 170 25.93 3.41 -45.24
N THR A 171 25.01 2.87 -46.04
CA THR A 171 23.74 2.33 -45.50
C THR A 171 23.97 1.09 -44.63
N ALA A 172 24.96 0.25 -44.96
CA ALA A 172 25.34 -0.89 -44.14
C ALA A 172 25.94 -0.47 -42.78
N ASP A 173 26.71 0.61 -42.73
CA ASP A 173 27.22 1.16 -41.48
C ASP A 173 26.10 1.71 -40.58
N GLU A 174 25.12 2.40 -41.15
CA GLU A 174 23.95 2.89 -40.42
C GLU A 174 23.10 1.72 -39.88
N LEU A 175 22.92 0.66 -40.67
CA LEU A 175 22.26 -0.58 -40.24
C LEU A 175 22.97 -1.21 -39.04
N LYS A 176 24.30 -1.30 -39.10
CA LYS A 176 25.15 -1.82 -38.03
C LYS A 176 25.06 -0.98 -36.76
N ALA A 177 24.96 0.34 -36.89
CA ALA A 177 24.75 1.24 -35.75
C ALA A 177 23.38 0.99 -35.07
N ASN A 178 22.32 0.83 -35.85
CA ASN A 178 20.99 0.52 -35.32
C ASN A 178 20.93 -0.86 -34.64
N LEU A 179 21.60 -1.87 -35.19
CA LEU A 179 21.74 -3.18 -34.54
C LEU A 179 22.44 -3.07 -33.17
N LYS A 180 23.54 -2.31 -33.07
CA LYS A 180 24.20 -2.05 -31.79
C LYS A 180 23.28 -1.33 -30.80
N ASN A 181 22.42 -0.42 -31.27
CA ASN A 181 21.45 0.25 -30.41
C ASN A 181 20.41 -0.72 -29.86
N VAL A 182 19.90 -1.65 -30.68
CA VAL A 182 18.98 -2.70 -30.23
C VAL A 182 19.66 -3.60 -29.20
N GLU A 183 20.89 -4.07 -29.47
CA GLU A 183 21.67 -4.88 -28.53
C GLU A 183 21.85 -4.17 -27.18
N ARG A 184 22.16 -2.86 -27.19
CA ARG A 184 22.29 -2.05 -25.98
C ARG A 184 20.98 -1.98 -25.20
N ILE A 185 19.86 -1.69 -25.85
CA ILE A 185 18.56 -1.60 -25.18
C ILE A 185 18.18 -2.95 -24.55
N LEU A 186 18.40 -4.06 -25.27
CA LEU A 186 18.14 -5.40 -24.75
C LEU A 186 19.06 -5.76 -23.58
N ALA A 187 20.33 -5.37 -23.62
CA ALA A 187 21.26 -5.56 -22.51
C ALA A 187 20.79 -4.80 -21.25
N GLU A 188 20.32 -3.56 -21.40
CA GLU A 188 19.77 -2.77 -20.30
C GLU A 188 18.47 -3.35 -19.70
N MET A 189 17.75 -4.19 -20.44
CA MET A 189 16.52 -4.86 -19.97
C MET A 189 16.78 -6.14 -19.17
N ARG A 190 17.98 -6.73 -19.29
CA ARG A 190 18.33 -8.02 -18.69
C ARG A 190 18.91 -7.91 -17.27
N VAL A 191 19.14 -6.70 -16.79
CA VAL A 191 19.63 -6.38 -15.43
C VAL A 191 18.46 -6.28 -14.46
#